data_AF-A0A838R049-F1
#
_entry.id   AF-A0A838R049-F1
#
_cell.length_a   1.000
_cell.length_b   1.000
_cell.length_c   1.000
_cell.angle_alpha   90.00
_cell.angle_beta   90.00
_cell.angle_gamma   90.00
#
_symmetry.space_group_name_H-M   'P 1'
#
loop_
_entity.id
_entity.type
_entity.pdbx_description
1 polymer ?
#
loop_
_entity_poly.entity_id
_entity_poly.type
_entity_poly.pdbx_seq_one_letter_code
_entity_poly.pdbx_strand_id
1 'polypeptide(L)'
;MLRFGNQQGPRPRAVFSSQTRGVWMLLLMLGAVIMLMRQVKQPATVEFLGQVFNSSATEADSSQSLKPGDEVDGNKVPPNDAAMPDSSTGREPASGGPWEVVKDNATFVPAEQEAWFLLWDEVAQTPVKELNRQAVGPVTYAQLVNQPKVYRGLPVRVRGRVLRESVKQAPENSLGIVDYHQLVLAPSGGGDWPVMIYVRELPEGFPRGDGLKVDLTVVGLFFKNWSYPYEGGMGLAPVIVADTIAWQPARAPAAPAASPLSTKGIWVGGAAALMAAIGFTSLVTRGTRRHAVGAAETPDFARLETEP
;
A
#
# COMPACT_ATOMS: atom_id res chain seq x y z
N MET A 1 -83.33 43.96 18.92
CA MET A 1 -82.52 43.36 20.00
C MET A 1 -82.14 41.95 19.57
N LEU A 2 -80.90 41.73 19.12
CA LEU A 2 -80.41 40.42 18.67
C LEU A 2 -79.19 40.06 19.54
N ARG A 3 -79.29 38.88 20.17
CA ARG A 3 -78.39 38.34 21.20
C ARG A 3 -77.29 37.53 20.50
N PHE A 4 -76.02 37.94 20.64
CA PHE A 4 -74.89 37.13 20.16
C PHE A 4 -74.57 36.03 21.17
N GLY A 5 -74.73 34.77 20.76
CA GLY A 5 -74.31 33.60 21.50
C GLY A 5 -72.83 33.30 21.29
N ASN A 6 -72.10 33.17 22.40
CA ASN A 6 -70.70 32.72 22.43
C ASN A 6 -70.60 31.26 21.92
N GLN A 7 -69.91 31.05 20.80
CA GLN A 7 -69.45 29.72 20.40
C GLN A 7 -68.06 29.46 21.00
N GLN A 8 -67.96 28.45 21.87
CA GLN A 8 -66.70 27.92 22.38
C GLN A 8 -66.01 27.11 21.28
N GLY A 9 -64.79 27.51 20.90
CA GLY A 9 -63.98 26.81 19.91
C GLY A 9 -63.46 25.45 20.43
N PRO A 10 -63.23 24.49 19.52
CA PRO A 10 -62.74 23.15 19.87
C PRO A 10 -61.30 23.19 20.40
N ARG A 11 -61.06 22.49 21.51
CA ARG A 11 -59.70 22.32 22.09
C ARG A 11 -58.84 21.45 21.17
N PRO A 12 -57.59 21.83 20.88
CA PRO A 12 -56.69 21.03 20.04
C PRO A 12 -56.30 19.74 20.76
N ARG A 13 -56.51 18.59 20.11
CA ARG A 13 -55.97 17.30 20.53
C ARG A 13 -54.47 17.26 20.20
N ALA A 14 -53.63 17.04 21.20
CA ALA A 14 -52.19 16.82 21.01
C ALA A 14 -51.96 15.46 20.35
N VAL A 15 -51.71 15.47 19.04
CA VAL A 15 -51.33 14.29 18.24
C VAL A 15 -49.80 14.17 18.27
N PHE A 16 -49.25 13.65 19.37
CA PHE A 16 -47.87 13.16 19.36
C PHE A 16 -47.91 11.63 19.29
N SER A 17 -47.97 11.11 18.06
CA SER A 17 -47.98 9.69 17.76
C SER A 17 -46.61 9.07 18.03
N SER A 18 -46.59 7.85 18.56
CA SER A 18 -45.39 7.04 18.85
C SER A 18 -44.47 6.83 17.64
N GLN A 19 -44.97 7.07 16.42
CA GLN A 19 -44.18 7.07 15.17
C GLN A 19 -43.09 8.14 15.15
N THR A 20 -43.30 9.30 15.78
CA THR A 20 -42.30 10.38 15.79
C THR A 20 -41.04 10.00 16.58
N ARG A 21 -41.17 9.16 17.61
CA ARG A 21 -40.01 8.70 18.40
C ARG A 21 -39.09 7.79 17.60
N GLY A 22 -39.63 6.93 16.75
CA GLY A 22 -38.83 6.04 15.90
C GLY A 22 -37.97 6.81 14.89
N VAL A 23 -38.55 7.85 14.26
CA VAL A 23 -37.84 8.69 13.30
C VAL A 23 -36.71 9.47 13.97
N TRP A 24 -36.95 10.04 15.16
CA TRP A 24 -35.90 10.73 15.93
C TRP A 24 -34.76 9.80 16.35
N MET A 25 -35.07 8.54 16.67
CA MET A 25 -34.05 7.57 17.06
C MET A 25 -33.18 7.13 15.87
N LEU A 26 -33.79 6.98 14.69
CA LEU A 26 -33.09 6.63 13.45
C LEU A 26 -32.17 7.77 13.00
N LEU A 27 -32.61 9.03 13.13
CA LEU A 27 -31.78 10.21 12.88
C LEU A 27 -30.59 10.31 13.84
N LEU A 28 -30.79 10.00 15.12
CA LEU A 28 -29.69 9.96 16.10
C LEU A 28 -28.67 8.87 15.78
N MET A 29 -29.12 7.67 15.41
CA MET A 29 -28.24 6.58 14.99
C MET A 29 -27.44 6.93 13.73
N LEU A 30 -28.08 7.52 12.73
CA LEU A 30 -27.40 7.96 11.51
C LEU A 30 -26.37 9.06 11.79
N GLY A 31 -26.71 10.01 12.66
CA GLY A 31 -25.78 11.05 13.12
C GLY A 31 -24.56 10.47 13.84
N ALA A 32 -24.75 9.46 14.69
CA ALA A 32 -23.66 8.78 15.39
C ALA A 32 -22.72 8.06 14.41
N VAL A 33 -23.25 7.38 13.38
CA VAL A 33 -22.44 6.71 12.34
C VAL A 33 -21.61 7.71 11.54
N ILE A 34 -22.21 8.84 11.13
CA ILE A 34 -21.50 9.90 10.40
C ILE A 34 -20.41 10.54 11.26
N MET A 35 -20.69 10.76 12.55
CA MET A 35 -19.68 11.28 13.50
C MET A 35 -18.51 10.30 13.66
N LEU A 36 -18.79 8.99 13.75
CA LEU A 36 -17.78 7.95 13.84
C LEU A 36 -16.91 7.90 12.57
N MET A 37 -17.53 7.96 11.39
CA MET A 37 -16.81 8.01 10.11
C MET A 37 -15.95 9.27 9.97
N ARG A 38 -16.38 10.41 10.54
CA ARG A 38 -15.56 11.62 10.59
C ARG A 38 -14.35 11.48 11.51
N GLN A 39 -14.48 10.76 12.62
CA GLN A 39 -13.38 10.52 13.56
C GLN A 39 -12.28 9.63 12.96
N VAL A 40 -12.66 8.68 12.08
CA VAL A 40 -11.70 7.82 11.35
C VAL A 40 -10.88 8.61 10.31
N LYS A 41 -11.34 9.78 9.87
CA LYS A 41 -10.58 10.67 8.95
C LYS A 41 -9.61 11.63 9.66
N GLN A 42 -9.47 11.57 10.99
CA GLN A 42 -8.47 12.38 11.68
C GLN A 42 -7.07 11.76 11.53
N PRO A 43 -6.08 12.51 11.02
CA PRO A 43 -4.72 11.99 10.74
C PRO A 43 -3.98 11.52 12.00
N ALA A 44 -4.41 11.95 13.20
CA ALA A 44 -3.83 11.52 14.48
C ALA A 44 -3.99 10.01 14.76
N THR A 45 -5.04 9.36 14.22
CA THR A 45 -5.22 7.90 14.38
C THR A 45 -4.32 7.12 13.41
N VAL A 46 -3.96 7.73 12.27
CA VAL A 46 -3.06 7.14 11.27
C VAL A 46 -1.61 7.18 11.76
N GLU A 47 -1.22 8.20 12.52
CA GLU A 47 0.08 8.24 13.20
C GLU A 47 0.23 7.16 14.27
N PHE A 48 -0.81 6.88 15.06
CA PHE A 48 -0.76 5.79 16.06
C PHE A 48 -0.65 4.41 15.40
N LEU A 49 -1.33 4.18 14.27
CA LEU A 49 -1.14 2.96 13.46
C LEU A 49 0.26 2.92 12.86
N GLY A 50 0.77 4.04 12.34
CA GLY A 50 2.13 4.16 11.82
C GLY A 50 3.20 3.85 12.87
N GLN A 51 3.03 4.33 14.11
CA GLN A 51 3.98 4.13 15.21
C GLN A 51 4.04 2.67 15.66
N VAL A 52 2.92 1.94 15.65
CA VAL A 52 2.86 0.51 15.98
C VAL A 52 3.52 -0.35 14.90
N PHE A 53 3.47 0.05 13.62
CA PHE A 53 4.10 -0.69 12.52
C PHE A 53 5.55 -0.26 12.19
N ASN A 54 6.00 0.93 12.61
CA ASN A 54 7.37 1.42 12.38
C ASN A 54 8.33 1.22 13.57
N SER A 55 7.93 0.54 14.65
CA SER A 55 8.79 0.32 15.84
C SER A 55 9.89 -0.75 15.64
N SER A 56 10.30 -1.04 14.39
CA SER A 56 11.44 -1.91 14.07
C SER A 56 12.46 -1.19 13.18
N ALA A 57 12.83 0.05 13.53
CA ALA A 57 14.03 0.70 13.03
C ALA A 57 14.46 1.78 14.03
N THR A 58 15.34 1.40 14.94
CA THR A 58 16.04 2.27 15.89
C THR A 58 16.92 3.28 15.14
N GLU A 59 16.66 4.55 15.42
CA GLU A 59 17.58 5.69 15.62
C GLU A 59 18.92 5.72 14.86
N ALA A 60 19.05 6.74 14.01
CA ALA A 60 20.21 7.62 14.05
C ALA A 60 19.73 9.06 13.82
N ASP A 61 20.20 9.91 14.72
CA ASP A 61 19.73 11.22 15.12
C ASP A 61 20.17 12.35 14.16
N SER A 62 19.59 13.53 14.41
CA SER A 62 20.00 14.88 14.04
C SER A 62 19.49 15.47 12.71
N SER A 63 18.55 16.41 12.84
CA SER A 63 18.61 17.69 12.11
C SER A 63 17.82 18.77 12.84
N GLN A 64 18.59 19.79 13.22
CA GLN A 64 18.19 20.98 13.93
C GLN A 64 17.25 21.85 13.12
N SER A 65 16.35 22.50 13.86
CA SER A 65 15.49 23.60 13.47
C SER A 65 16.28 24.79 12.89
N LEU A 66 15.87 25.27 11.71
CA LEU A 66 16.23 26.61 11.22
C LEU A 66 14.98 27.33 10.67
N LYS A 67 14.89 28.60 11.06
CA LYS A 67 13.79 29.55 10.84
C LYS A 67 13.64 29.93 9.35
N PRO A 68 12.44 30.35 8.93
CA PRO A 68 12.20 30.86 7.58
C PRO A 68 12.57 32.35 7.49
N GLY A 69 13.35 32.71 6.48
CA GLY A 69 13.57 34.09 6.08
C GLY A 69 15.02 34.36 5.74
N ASP A 70 15.46 33.90 4.57
CA ASP A 70 16.39 34.65 3.73
C ASP A 70 16.19 34.26 2.26
N GLU A 71 15.88 35.28 1.49
CA GLU A 71 15.65 35.32 0.05
C GLU A 71 17.02 35.44 -0.63
N VAL A 72 17.52 34.38 -1.27
CA VAL A 72 18.72 34.44 -2.13
C VAL A 72 18.61 33.42 -3.27
N ASP A 73 18.42 33.99 -4.45
CA ASP A 73 19.12 33.74 -5.72
C ASP A 73 19.07 32.38 -6.43
N GLY A 74 18.92 32.49 -7.75
CA GLY A 74 18.72 31.38 -8.65
C GLY A 74 19.92 30.46 -8.80
N ASN A 75 19.61 29.27 -9.31
CA ASN A 75 20.54 28.24 -9.77
C ASN A 75 21.23 27.41 -8.66
N LYS A 76 20.47 26.47 -8.10
CA LYS A 76 21.02 25.26 -7.47
C LYS A 76 20.04 24.10 -7.65
N VAL A 77 20.18 23.38 -8.76
CA VAL A 77 19.82 21.96 -8.78
C VAL A 77 20.68 21.31 -7.69
N PRO A 78 20.09 20.59 -6.71
CA PRO A 78 20.91 19.90 -5.73
C PRO A 78 21.83 18.93 -6.49
N PRO A 79 23.15 18.94 -6.25
CA PRO A 79 23.99 17.89 -6.77
C PRO A 79 23.44 16.58 -6.20
N ASN A 80 23.13 15.65 -7.09
CA ASN A 80 22.86 14.28 -6.70
C ASN A 80 24.21 13.70 -6.25
N ASP A 81 24.63 14.05 -5.03
CA ASP A 81 25.80 13.56 -4.32
C ASP A 81 25.57 12.09 -3.85
N ALA A 82 24.93 11.29 -4.71
CA ALA A 82 25.12 9.86 -4.69
C ALA A 82 26.56 9.63 -5.14
N ALA A 83 27.44 9.56 -4.15
CA ALA A 83 28.86 9.25 -4.26
C ALA A 83 29.15 8.44 -5.54
N MET A 84 30.02 9.00 -6.40
CA MET A 84 30.86 8.16 -7.26
C MET A 84 31.34 7.00 -6.40
N PRO A 85 31.26 5.73 -6.86
CA PRO A 85 31.77 4.61 -6.08
C PRO A 85 33.27 4.82 -5.85
N ASP A 86 33.60 5.44 -4.72
CA ASP A 86 34.95 5.52 -4.20
C ASP A 86 35.31 4.07 -3.85
N SER A 87 36.28 3.52 -4.57
CA SER A 87 36.70 2.13 -4.54
C SER A 87 35.64 1.08 -4.94
N SER A 88 35.36 0.98 -6.24
CA SER A 88 35.25 -0.37 -6.81
C SER A 88 36.58 -1.07 -6.53
N THR A 89 36.56 -2.08 -5.66
CA THR A 89 37.68 -3.01 -5.50
C THR A 89 37.91 -3.71 -6.83
N GLY A 90 38.76 -3.13 -7.69
CA GLY A 90 39.63 -3.79 -8.68
C GLY A 90 39.02 -4.77 -9.70
N ARG A 91 37.69 -4.90 -9.81
CA ARG A 91 37.09 -5.79 -10.80
C ARG A 91 36.95 -5.04 -12.10
N GLU A 92 37.78 -5.41 -13.07
CA GLU A 92 37.51 -5.12 -14.47
C GLU A 92 36.11 -5.64 -14.83
N PRO A 93 35.37 -5.00 -15.76
CA PRO A 93 34.19 -5.59 -16.41
C PRO A 93 34.42 -7.07 -16.69
N ALA A 94 33.38 -7.92 -16.72
CA ALA A 94 33.49 -9.30 -17.21
C ALA A 94 34.51 -9.35 -18.38
N SER A 95 35.71 -9.84 -18.08
CA SER A 95 36.90 -9.31 -18.73
C SER A 95 37.05 -9.90 -20.12
N GLY A 96 37.26 -9.03 -21.12
CA GLY A 96 37.60 -9.44 -22.50
C GLY A 96 36.45 -9.59 -23.50
N GLY A 97 35.20 -9.25 -23.14
CA GLY A 97 34.11 -9.27 -24.12
C GLY A 97 34.26 -8.22 -25.24
N PRO A 98 33.63 -8.42 -26.41
CA PRO A 98 33.71 -7.49 -27.55
C PRO A 98 32.88 -6.21 -27.31
N TRP A 99 33.15 -5.48 -26.22
CA TRP A 99 32.33 -4.37 -25.73
C TRP A 99 32.22 -3.20 -26.71
N GLU A 100 33.18 -3.04 -27.61
CA GLU A 100 33.19 -1.99 -28.63
C GLU A 100 32.05 -2.14 -29.66
N VAL A 101 31.52 -3.36 -29.84
CA VAL A 101 30.39 -3.59 -30.75
C VAL A 101 29.05 -3.25 -30.11
N VAL A 102 29.00 -3.12 -28.77
CA VAL A 102 27.79 -2.85 -28.00
C VAL A 102 27.44 -1.37 -28.06
N LYS A 103 26.29 -1.08 -28.66
CA LYS A 103 25.78 0.28 -28.88
C LYS A 103 24.66 0.60 -27.91
N ASP A 104 24.90 1.53 -26.99
CA ASP A 104 23.81 2.07 -26.15
C ASP A 104 22.79 2.87 -26.96
N ASN A 105 21.59 2.99 -26.40
CA ASN A 105 20.49 3.77 -26.98
C ASN A 105 20.06 3.28 -28.37
N ALA A 106 20.31 2.00 -28.63
CA ALA A 106 19.98 1.31 -29.87
C ALA A 106 19.16 0.05 -29.56
N THR A 107 18.47 -0.47 -30.58
CA THR A 107 17.87 -1.80 -30.51
C THR A 107 18.95 -2.88 -30.36
N PHE A 108 18.55 -4.09 -30.00
CA PHE A 108 19.44 -5.25 -30.12
C PHE A 108 19.80 -5.48 -31.59
N VAL A 109 21.07 -5.73 -31.86
CA VAL A 109 21.56 -6.07 -33.20
C VAL A 109 22.38 -7.37 -33.17
N PRO A 110 22.40 -8.16 -34.26
CA PRO A 110 23.11 -9.45 -34.28
C PRO A 110 24.61 -9.34 -33.94
N ALA A 111 25.26 -8.22 -34.28
CA ALA A 111 26.68 -8.00 -33.97
C ALA A 111 26.98 -8.00 -32.45
N GLU A 112 25.98 -7.77 -31.60
CA GLU A 112 26.12 -7.76 -30.14
C GLU A 112 25.95 -9.14 -29.49
N GLN A 113 25.61 -10.15 -30.29
CA GLN A 113 25.24 -11.48 -29.81
C GLN A 113 26.37 -12.16 -29.02
N GLU A 114 27.62 -12.01 -29.46
CA GLU A 114 28.77 -12.56 -28.75
C GLU A 114 28.93 -11.94 -27.35
N ALA A 115 28.85 -10.61 -27.24
CA ALA A 115 28.89 -9.91 -25.95
C ALA A 115 27.72 -10.29 -25.04
N TRP A 116 26.53 -10.48 -25.63
CA TRP A 116 25.34 -10.92 -24.91
C TRP A 116 25.54 -12.31 -24.28
N PHE A 117 26.02 -13.28 -25.06
CA PHE A 117 26.23 -14.64 -24.56
C PHE A 117 27.46 -14.77 -23.65
N LEU A 118 28.46 -13.91 -23.78
CA LEU A 118 29.55 -13.82 -22.81
C LEU A 118 29.03 -13.45 -21.40
N LEU A 119 28.06 -12.54 -21.30
CA LEU A 119 27.42 -12.25 -20.01
C LEU A 119 26.66 -13.44 -19.45
N TRP A 120 25.98 -14.21 -20.32
CA TRP A 120 25.29 -15.42 -19.90
C TRP A 120 26.23 -16.50 -19.39
N ASP A 121 27.38 -16.66 -20.04
CA ASP A 121 28.43 -17.58 -19.61
C ASP A 121 28.99 -17.16 -18.25
N GLU A 122 29.31 -15.88 -18.08
CA GLU A 122 29.82 -15.32 -16.82
C GLU A 122 28.84 -15.51 -15.65
N VAL A 123 27.54 -15.23 -15.83
CA VAL A 123 26.56 -15.43 -14.76
C VAL A 123 26.30 -16.92 -14.48
N ALA A 124 26.49 -17.81 -15.46
CA ALA A 124 26.38 -19.26 -15.26
C ALA A 124 27.52 -19.80 -14.39
N GLN A 125 28.73 -19.31 -14.64
CA GLN A 125 29.94 -19.80 -13.99
C GLN A 125 30.21 -19.14 -12.64
N THR A 126 29.63 -17.95 -12.40
CA THR A 126 29.87 -17.19 -11.16
C THR A 126 28.80 -17.49 -10.11
N PRO A 127 29.17 -18.03 -8.93
CA PRO A 127 28.20 -18.26 -7.85
C PRO A 127 27.46 -16.98 -7.44
N VAL A 128 26.14 -17.08 -7.21
CA VAL A 128 25.28 -15.93 -6.83
C VAL A 128 25.83 -15.14 -5.64
N LYS A 129 26.41 -15.81 -4.64
CA LYS A 129 27.03 -15.16 -3.47
C LYS A 129 28.22 -14.27 -3.87
N GLU A 130 28.99 -14.69 -4.86
CA GLU A 130 30.15 -13.96 -5.35
C GLU A 130 29.72 -12.74 -6.17
N LEU A 131 28.76 -12.90 -7.09
CA LEU A 131 28.15 -11.77 -7.82
C LEU A 131 27.60 -10.72 -6.83
N ASN A 132 26.90 -11.15 -5.78
CA ASN A 132 26.38 -10.26 -4.75
C ASN A 132 27.47 -9.49 -4.01
N ARG A 133 28.60 -10.13 -3.70
CA ARG A 133 29.73 -9.49 -3.02
C ARG A 133 30.38 -8.41 -3.87
N GLN A 134 30.43 -8.63 -5.18
CA GLN A 134 31.07 -7.73 -6.14
C GLN A 134 30.13 -6.64 -6.67
N ALA A 135 28.82 -6.81 -6.48
CA ALA A 135 27.83 -5.93 -7.06
C ALA A 135 27.96 -4.48 -6.56
N VAL A 136 28.05 -3.56 -7.51
CA VAL A 136 28.00 -2.11 -7.26
C VAL A 136 26.55 -1.71 -6.98
N GLY A 137 26.35 -0.82 -6.00
CA GLY A 137 25.05 -0.22 -5.73
C GLY A 137 24.38 -0.63 -4.41
N PRO A 138 23.16 -0.10 -4.15
CA PRO A 138 22.07 0.02 -5.13
C PRO A 138 22.30 1.09 -6.22
N VAL A 139 22.16 0.71 -7.49
CA VAL A 139 22.24 1.64 -8.63
C VAL A 139 20.85 2.06 -9.10
N THR A 140 20.74 3.31 -9.48
CA THR A 140 19.49 3.93 -9.96
C THR A 140 19.38 3.83 -11.49
N TYR A 141 18.15 3.98 -12.01
CA TYR A 141 17.91 4.09 -13.45
C TYR A 141 18.77 5.18 -14.10
N ALA A 142 18.80 6.36 -13.50
CA ALA A 142 19.55 7.50 -14.02
C ALA A 142 21.06 7.23 -14.11
N GLN A 143 21.63 6.52 -13.13
CA GLN A 143 23.06 6.14 -13.17
C GLN A 143 23.35 5.20 -14.35
N LEU A 144 22.54 4.17 -14.55
CA LEU A 144 22.71 3.22 -15.67
C LEU A 144 22.53 3.89 -17.03
N VAL A 145 21.54 4.78 -17.16
CA VAL A 145 21.27 5.50 -18.41
C VAL A 145 22.38 6.50 -18.74
N ASN A 146 22.87 7.25 -17.75
CA ASN A 146 23.84 8.32 -17.98
C ASN A 146 25.30 7.81 -18.03
N GLN A 147 25.59 6.64 -17.46
CA GLN A 147 26.95 6.11 -17.35
C GLN A 147 27.08 4.64 -17.82
N PRO A 148 26.52 4.25 -18.97
CA PRO A 148 26.49 2.84 -19.38
C PRO A 148 27.88 2.24 -19.56
N LYS A 149 28.84 3.03 -20.05
CA LYS A 149 30.24 2.58 -20.21
C LYS A 149 30.91 2.22 -18.89
N VAL A 150 30.55 2.91 -17.79
CA VAL A 150 31.11 2.67 -16.46
C VAL A 150 30.60 1.34 -15.91
N TYR A 151 29.32 1.02 -16.14
CA TYR A 151 28.69 -0.17 -15.58
C TYR A 151 28.73 -1.40 -16.48
N ARG A 152 29.10 -1.27 -17.76
CA ARG A 152 29.07 -2.38 -18.73
C ARG A 152 29.88 -3.58 -18.23
N GLY A 153 29.24 -4.74 -18.23
CA GLY A 153 29.83 -6.00 -17.78
C GLY A 153 30.09 -6.09 -16.28
N LEU A 154 29.74 -5.06 -15.49
CA LEU A 154 29.88 -5.09 -14.04
C LEU A 154 28.62 -5.66 -13.38
N PRO A 155 28.77 -6.41 -12.27
CA PRO A 155 27.66 -6.77 -11.43
C PRO A 155 27.08 -5.50 -10.80
N VAL A 156 25.78 -5.30 -10.97
CA VAL A 156 25.03 -4.17 -10.43
C VAL A 156 23.85 -4.67 -9.60
N ARG A 157 23.55 -3.95 -8.52
CA ARG A 157 22.39 -4.21 -7.66
C ARG A 157 21.28 -3.21 -7.97
N VAL A 158 20.15 -3.69 -8.46
CA VAL A 158 18.95 -2.87 -8.72
C VAL A 158 17.80 -3.34 -7.84
N ARG A 159 17.07 -2.40 -7.26
CA ARG A 159 15.85 -2.65 -6.49
C ARG A 159 14.65 -2.09 -7.22
N GLY A 160 13.54 -2.82 -7.20
CA GLY A 160 12.30 -2.34 -7.79
C GLY A 160 11.15 -3.31 -7.66
N ARG A 161 10.08 -3.03 -8.40
CA ARG A 161 8.88 -3.85 -8.47
C ARG A 161 8.77 -4.49 -9.85
N VAL A 162 8.67 -5.81 -9.91
CA VAL A 162 8.40 -6.53 -11.15
C VAL A 162 6.94 -6.31 -11.52
N LEU A 163 6.71 -5.80 -12.73
CA LEU A 163 5.40 -5.50 -13.30
C LEU A 163 4.92 -6.57 -14.28
N ARG A 164 5.87 -7.24 -14.94
CA ARG A 164 5.60 -8.26 -15.95
C ARG A 164 6.73 -9.25 -16.03
N GLU A 165 6.38 -10.49 -16.28
CA GLU A 165 7.28 -11.55 -16.74
C GLU A 165 6.81 -12.07 -18.10
N SER A 166 7.77 -12.38 -18.98
CA SER A 166 7.50 -13.03 -20.26
C SER A 166 8.69 -13.88 -20.70
N VAL A 167 8.44 -14.97 -21.40
CA VAL A 167 9.49 -15.80 -22.00
C VAL A 167 9.92 -15.21 -23.34
N LYS A 168 11.22 -15.22 -23.61
CA LYS A 168 11.82 -14.79 -24.88
C LYS A 168 12.70 -15.90 -25.41
N GLN A 169 12.56 -16.19 -26.70
CA GLN A 169 13.40 -17.15 -27.38
C GLN A 169 14.80 -16.55 -27.60
N ALA A 170 15.82 -17.34 -27.29
CA ALA A 170 17.21 -17.00 -27.55
C ALA A 170 17.56 -17.29 -29.02
N PRO A 171 18.39 -16.46 -29.66
CA PRO A 171 19.07 -16.84 -30.90
C PRO A 171 19.93 -18.08 -30.71
N GLU A 172 20.26 -18.79 -31.79
CA GLU A 172 21.18 -19.93 -31.75
C GLU A 172 22.52 -19.53 -31.10
N ASN A 173 23.00 -20.36 -30.18
CA ASN A 173 24.21 -20.07 -29.41
C ASN A 173 24.91 -21.36 -28.96
N SER A 174 26.20 -21.25 -28.66
CA SER A 174 27.04 -22.36 -28.19
C SER A 174 26.74 -22.81 -26.76
N LEU A 175 26.01 -21.99 -25.98
CA LEU A 175 25.65 -22.29 -24.60
C LEU A 175 24.39 -23.16 -24.48
N GLY A 176 23.72 -23.46 -25.59
CA GLY A 176 22.47 -24.25 -25.60
C GLY A 176 21.29 -23.56 -24.94
N ILE A 177 21.34 -22.23 -24.74
CA ILE A 177 20.24 -21.46 -24.17
C ILE A 177 19.13 -21.37 -25.22
N VAL A 178 17.95 -21.89 -24.94
CA VAL A 178 16.81 -21.89 -25.88
C VAL A 178 15.89 -20.69 -25.62
N ASP A 179 15.67 -20.36 -24.36
CA ASP A 179 14.86 -19.24 -23.93
C ASP A 179 15.42 -18.61 -22.64
N TYR A 180 14.87 -17.45 -22.32
CA TYR A 180 15.12 -16.74 -21.08
C TYR A 180 13.86 -16.01 -20.63
N HIS A 181 13.75 -15.78 -19.32
CA HIS A 181 12.70 -14.97 -18.74
C HIS A 181 13.09 -13.49 -18.80
N GLN A 182 12.23 -12.66 -19.38
CA GLN A 182 12.34 -11.21 -19.35
C GLN A 182 11.38 -10.65 -18.30
N LEU A 183 11.94 -9.97 -17.30
CA LEU A 183 11.20 -9.22 -16.29
C LEU A 183 11.23 -7.73 -16.63
N VAL A 184 10.07 -7.09 -16.57
CA VAL A 184 9.93 -5.63 -16.60
C VAL A 184 9.91 -5.15 -15.16
N LEU A 185 10.97 -4.47 -14.73
CA LEU A 185 11.12 -3.99 -13.37
C LEU A 185 10.98 -2.47 -13.32
N ALA A 186 10.07 -1.96 -12.51
CA ALA A 186 9.97 -0.55 -12.16
C ALA A 186 10.97 -0.24 -11.03
N PRO A 187 12.05 0.52 -11.28
CA PRO A 187 13.11 0.75 -10.30
C PRO A 187 12.65 1.65 -9.15
N SER A 188 13.18 1.39 -7.95
CA SER A 188 13.01 2.30 -6.81
C SER A 188 13.72 3.62 -7.09
N GLY A 189 12.97 4.73 -7.14
CA GLY A 189 13.53 6.07 -7.35
C GLY A 189 13.86 6.44 -8.81
N GLY A 190 13.43 5.66 -9.81
CA GLY A 190 13.71 5.91 -11.23
C GLY A 190 12.55 6.45 -12.06
N GLY A 191 11.43 6.83 -11.43
CA GLY A 191 10.20 7.21 -12.14
C GLY A 191 9.52 6.02 -12.82
N ASP A 192 8.76 6.29 -13.88
CA ASP A 192 7.96 5.28 -14.61
C ASP A 192 8.78 4.45 -15.63
N TRP A 193 10.09 4.69 -15.71
CA TRP A 193 10.95 4.05 -16.72
C TRP A 193 11.45 2.67 -16.27
N PRO A 194 11.30 1.64 -17.11
CA PRO A 194 11.63 0.27 -16.72
C PRO A 194 13.12 -0.03 -16.81
N VAL A 195 13.55 -0.99 -16.00
CA VAL A 195 14.77 -1.77 -16.18
C VAL A 195 14.36 -3.16 -16.68
N MET A 196 15.00 -3.64 -17.74
CA MET A 196 14.77 -4.98 -18.27
C MET A 196 15.76 -5.95 -17.66
N ILE A 197 15.24 -6.97 -16.98
CA ILE A 197 16.05 -8.03 -16.39
C ILE A 197 15.83 -9.30 -17.19
N TYR A 198 16.89 -9.87 -17.73
CA TYR A 198 16.88 -11.17 -18.34
C TYR A 198 17.42 -12.19 -17.36
N VAL A 199 16.64 -13.23 -17.10
CA VAL A 199 16.95 -14.26 -16.11
C VAL A 199 16.87 -15.63 -16.78
N ARG A 200 17.86 -16.49 -16.54
CA ARG A 200 17.84 -17.86 -17.09
C ARG A 200 16.78 -18.69 -16.39
N GLU A 201 16.81 -18.70 -15.06
CA GLU A 201 15.91 -19.51 -14.24
C GLU A 201 15.25 -18.67 -13.15
N LEU A 202 13.91 -18.67 -13.10
CA LEU A 202 13.19 -18.08 -11.98
C LEU A 202 12.99 -19.12 -10.87
N PRO A 203 13.06 -18.72 -9.59
CA PRO A 203 12.76 -19.59 -8.46
C PRO A 203 11.39 -20.26 -8.58
N GLU A 204 11.30 -21.48 -8.06
CA GLU A 204 10.03 -22.21 -8.01
C GLU A 204 8.94 -21.39 -7.31
N GLY A 205 7.75 -21.33 -7.93
CA GLY A 205 6.61 -20.57 -7.40
C GLY A 205 6.61 -19.08 -7.71
N PHE A 206 7.63 -18.53 -8.40
CA PHE A 206 7.64 -17.13 -8.81
C PHE A 206 6.44 -16.83 -9.75
N PRO A 207 5.67 -15.76 -9.51
CA PRO A 207 4.48 -15.46 -10.30
C PRO A 207 4.82 -15.04 -11.74
N ARG A 208 3.93 -15.34 -12.69
CA ARG A 208 4.17 -15.22 -14.13
C ARG A 208 3.17 -14.30 -14.81
N GLY A 209 3.53 -13.78 -15.98
CA GLY A 209 2.65 -12.95 -16.81
C GLY A 209 2.62 -11.47 -16.41
N ASP A 210 1.50 -10.82 -16.70
CA ASP A 210 1.30 -9.37 -16.55
C ASP A 210 0.76 -8.95 -15.16
N GLY A 211 0.89 -7.67 -14.83
CA GLY A 211 0.26 -7.07 -13.65
C GLY A 211 0.86 -7.51 -12.33
N LEU A 212 2.11 -7.98 -12.36
CA LEU A 212 2.85 -8.41 -11.18
C LEU A 212 3.09 -7.23 -10.23
N LYS A 213 3.15 -7.54 -8.92
CA LYS A 213 3.43 -6.58 -7.84
C LYS A 213 4.42 -7.17 -6.85
N VAL A 214 5.54 -7.66 -7.37
CA VAL A 214 6.58 -8.31 -6.58
C VAL A 214 7.75 -7.36 -6.41
N ASP A 215 8.00 -6.93 -5.18
CA ASP A 215 9.19 -6.14 -4.87
C ASP A 215 10.40 -7.07 -4.79
N LEU A 216 11.48 -6.71 -5.49
CA LEU A 216 12.66 -7.55 -5.62
C LEU A 216 13.95 -6.71 -5.68
N THR A 217 15.05 -7.31 -5.24
CA THR A 217 16.40 -6.82 -5.47
C THR A 217 17.12 -7.82 -6.38
N VAL A 218 17.51 -7.35 -7.56
CA VAL A 218 18.27 -8.14 -8.54
C VAL A 218 19.74 -7.77 -8.42
N VAL A 219 20.60 -8.79 -8.48
CA VAL A 219 22.00 -8.62 -8.83
C VAL A 219 22.27 -9.34 -10.14
N GLY A 220 22.84 -8.63 -11.09
CA GLY A 220 23.19 -9.17 -12.41
C GLY A 220 24.19 -8.26 -13.12
N LEU A 221 24.67 -8.70 -14.29
CA LEU A 221 25.62 -7.94 -15.09
C LEU A 221 24.88 -6.95 -15.98
N PHE A 222 25.28 -5.68 -15.94
CA PHE A 222 24.71 -4.67 -16.84
C PHE A 222 25.25 -4.83 -18.27
N PHE A 223 24.37 -4.83 -19.27
CA PHE A 223 24.72 -5.02 -20.66
C PHE A 223 24.80 -3.69 -21.44
N LYS A 224 23.65 -3.04 -21.62
CA LYS A 224 23.50 -1.80 -22.39
C LYS A 224 22.21 -1.08 -22.03
N ASN A 225 22.07 0.14 -22.52
CA ASN A 225 20.76 0.79 -22.61
C ASN A 225 20.07 0.40 -23.92
N TRP A 226 18.94 -0.29 -23.84
CA TRP A 226 18.15 -0.71 -24.98
C TRP A 226 17.11 0.34 -25.34
N SER A 227 17.07 0.74 -26.61
CA SER A 227 15.99 1.58 -27.15
C SER A 227 14.82 0.73 -27.62
N TYR A 228 13.63 1.03 -27.11
CA TYR A 228 12.41 0.28 -27.40
C TYR A 228 11.25 1.22 -27.76
N PRO A 229 10.34 0.80 -28.64
CA PRO A 229 9.15 1.58 -28.94
C PRO A 229 8.12 1.47 -27.82
N TYR A 230 7.44 2.58 -27.54
CA TYR A 230 6.25 2.65 -26.69
C TYR A 230 5.24 3.64 -27.29
N GLU A 231 4.03 3.74 -26.72
CA GLU A 231 2.97 4.59 -27.28
C GLU A 231 3.38 6.07 -27.46
N GLY A 232 4.27 6.59 -26.61
CA GLY A 232 4.76 7.96 -26.67
C GLY A 232 6.05 8.17 -27.48
N GLY A 233 6.57 7.15 -28.16
CA GLY A 233 7.78 7.25 -28.98
C GLY A 233 8.83 6.19 -28.63
N MET A 234 10.08 6.62 -28.43
CA MET A 234 11.20 5.73 -28.10
C MET A 234 11.60 5.89 -26.63
N GLY A 235 11.57 4.79 -25.88
CA GLY A 235 12.03 4.71 -24.50
C GLY A 235 13.43 4.12 -24.41
N LEU A 236 14.08 4.30 -23.26
CA LEU A 236 15.34 3.65 -22.91
C LEU A 236 15.13 2.76 -21.70
N ALA A 237 15.63 1.54 -21.78
CA ALA A 237 15.64 0.61 -20.66
C ALA A 237 17.05 0.04 -20.46
N PRO A 238 17.66 0.25 -19.29
CA PRO A 238 18.83 -0.50 -18.87
C PRO A 238 18.55 -2.00 -18.93
N VAL A 239 19.49 -2.76 -19.50
CA VAL A 239 19.39 -4.22 -19.60
C VAL A 239 20.38 -4.87 -18.65
N ILE A 240 19.89 -5.80 -17.84
CA ILE A 240 20.68 -6.58 -16.89
C ILE A 240 20.46 -8.07 -17.17
N VAL A 241 21.55 -8.83 -17.13
CA VAL A 241 21.56 -10.29 -17.26
C VAL A 241 21.85 -10.92 -15.90
N ALA A 242 21.03 -11.88 -15.48
CA ALA A 242 21.21 -12.61 -14.23
C ALA A 242 20.93 -14.10 -14.45
N ASP A 243 21.60 -14.97 -13.71
CA ASP A 243 21.31 -16.40 -13.77
C ASP A 243 19.98 -16.73 -13.10
N THR A 244 19.79 -16.24 -11.87
CA THR A 244 18.54 -16.35 -11.10
C THR A 244 18.29 -15.09 -10.25
N ILE A 245 17.16 -15.04 -9.56
CA ILE A 245 16.76 -13.95 -8.67
C ILE A 245 16.54 -14.43 -7.24
N ALA A 246 16.85 -13.59 -6.26
CA ALA A 246 16.52 -13.86 -4.86
C ALA A 246 15.05 -13.48 -4.60
N TRP A 247 14.18 -14.49 -4.54
CA TRP A 247 12.78 -14.34 -4.19
C TRP A 247 12.36 -15.39 -3.16
N GLN A 248 11.52 -14.98 -2.21
CA GLN A 248 10.87 -15.89 -1.27
C GLN A 248 9.36 -15.65 -1.35
N PRO A 249 8.53 -16.71 -1.40
CA PRO A 249 7.09 -16.56 -1.31
C PRO A 249 6.72 -15.78 -0.05
N ALA A 250 5.79 -14.83 -0.17
CA ALA A 250 5.21 -14.19 1.01
C ALA A 250 4.67 -15.28 1.93
N ARG A 251 5.24 -15.39 3.13
CA ARG A 251 4.79 -16.38 4.12
C ARG A 251 3.32 -16.12 4.39
N ALA A 252 2.47 -17.12 4.16
CA ALA A 252 1.05 -17.03 4.50
C ALA A 252 0.95 -16.52 5.95
N PRO A 253 0.11 -15.49 6.22
CA PRO A 253 -0.03 -14.97 7.56
C PRO A 253 -0.38 -16.15 8.47
N ALA A 254 0.44 -16.37 9.50
CA ALA A 254 0.16 -17.37 10.50
C ALA A 254 -1.27 -17.12 10.98
N ALA A 255 -2.12 -18.15 10.93
CA ALA A 255 -3.47 -18.06 11.46
C ALA A 255 -3.39 -17.40 12.83
N PRO A 256 -4.17 -16.32 13.11
CA PRO A 256 -4.07 -15.62 14.37
C PRO A 256 -4.22 -16.66 15.47
N ALA A 257 -3.16 -16.82 16.28
CA ALA A 257 -3.22 -17.69 17.44
C ALA A 257 -4.45 -17.23 18.22
N ALA A 258 -5.46 -18.09 18.31
CA ALA A 258 -6.68 -17.78 19.03
C ALA A 258 -6.24 -17.40 20.45
N SER A 259 -6.30 -16.10 20.75
CA SER A 259 -5.98 -15.63 22.09
C SER A 259 -6.98 -16.32 23.01
N PRO A 260 -6.55 -17.08 24.02
CA PRO A 260 -7.49 -17.62 24.97
C PRO A 260 -8.24 -16.43 25.54
N LEU A 261 -9.56 -16.37 25.33
CA LEU A 261 -10.39 -15.33 25.95
C LEU A 261 -10.05 -15.35 27.43
N SER A 262 -9.36 -14.31 27.90
CA SER A 262 -9.05 -14.18 29.31
C SER A 262 -10.38 -14.19 30.05
N THR A 263 -10.61 -15.17 30.91
CA THR A 263 -11.85 -15.36 31.65
C THR A 263 -12.27 -14.08 32.38
N LYS A 264 -11.31 -13.21 32.73
CA LYS A 264 -11.54 -11.89 33.32
C LYS A 264 -12.28 -10.91 32.40
N GLY A 265 -12.05 -10.94 31.09
CA GLY A 265 -12.73 -10.07 30.11
C GLY A 265 -14.21 -10.41 29.93
N ILE A 266 -14.57 -11.69 30.06
CA ILE A 266 -15.96 -12.16 29.99
C ILE A 266 -16.75 -11.66 31.22
N TRP A 267 -16.14 -11.68 32.41
CA TRP A 267 -16.78 -11.17 33.62
C TRP A 267 -16.98 -9.65 33.60
N VAL A 268 -16.02 -8.88 33.09
CA VAL A 268 -16.15 -7.42 32.98
C VAL A 268 -17.21 -7.03 31.95
N GLY A 269 -17.23 -7.70 30.79
CA GLY A 269 -18.27 -7.48 29.77
C GLY A 269 -19.68 -7.85 30.25
N GLY A 270 -19.80 -8.98 30.96
CA GLY A 270 -21.06 -9.43 31.54
C GLY A 270 -21.59 -8.49 32.64
N ALA A 271 -20.71 -7.99 33.51
CA ALA A 271 -21.10 -7.04 34.56
C ALA A 271 -21.57 -5.69 33.99
N ALA A 272 -20.91 -5.19 32.95
CA ALA A 272 -21.31 -3.94 32.28
C ALA A 272 -22.69 -4.07 31.60
N ALA A 273 -22.96 -5.18 30.91
CA ALA A 273 -24.25 -5.44 30.30
C ALA A 273 -25.37 -5.57 31.34
N LEU A 274 -25.10 -6.23 32.48
CA LEU A 274 -26.06 -6.38 33.57
C LEU A 274 -26.39 -5.02 34.22
N MET A 275 -25.38 -4.18 34.46
CA MET A 275 -25.55 -2.83 35.00
C MET A 275 -26.36 -1.94 34.06
N ALA A 276 -26.13 -2.02 32.74
CA ALA A 276 -26.92 -1.31 31.74
C ALA A 276 -28.39 -1.77 31.73
N ALA A 277 -28.65 -3.08 31.82
CA ALA A 277 -30.01 -3.62 31.88
C ALA A 277 -30.76 -3.20 33.15
N ILE A 278 -30.09 -3.21 34.30
CA ILE A 278 -30.66 -2.75 35.57
C ILE A 278 -30.94 -1.24 35.51
N GLY A 279 -30.00 -0.44 35.01
CA GLY A 279 -30.17 1.00 34.84
C GLY A 279 -31.35 1.35 33.92
N PHE A 280 -31.47 0.64 32.80
CA PHE A 280 -32.57 0.81 31.85
C PHE A 280 -33.93 0.46 32.47
N THR A 281 -34.03 -0.67 33.19
CA THR A 281 -35.26 -1.11 33.87
C THR A 281 -35.69 -0.12 34.97
N SER A 282 -34.73 0.42 35.73
CA SER A 282 -34.98 1.45 36.76
C SER A 282 -35.50 2.77 36.16
N LEU A 283 -34.94 3.19 35.02
CA LEU A 283 -35.39 4.39 34.29
C LEU A 283 -36.83 4.25 33.78
N VAL A 284 -37.17 3.09 33.21
CA VAL A 284 -38.52 2.82 32.69
C VAL A 284 -39.56 2.78 33.82
N THR A 285 -39.24 2.14 34.95
CA THR A 285 -40.17 2.01 36.09
C THR A 285 -40.35 3.33 36.87
N ARG A 286 -39.34 4.19 36.93
CA ARG A 286 -39.49 5.56 37.46
C ARG A 286 -40.32 6.47 36.55
N GLY A 287 -40.29 6.24 35.23
CA GLY A 287 -41.12 6.97 34.27
C GLY A 287 -42.61 6.63 34.39
N THR A 288 -42.96 5.37 34.64
CA THR A 288 -44.36 4.93 34.71
C THR A 288 -45.05 5.31 36.03
N ARG A 289 -44.32 5.43 37.15
CA ARG A 289 -44.89 5.86 38.43
C ARG A 289 -45.30 7.34 38.49
N ARG A 290 -44.85 8.18 37.54
CA ARG A 290 -45.27 9.59 37.47
C ARG A 290 -46.63 9.82 36.81
N HIS A 291 -47.26 8.78 36.25
CA HIS A 291 -48.58 8.89 35.61
C HIS A 291 -49.73 8.17 36.35
N ALA A 292 -49.48 7.61 37.52
CA ALA A 292 -50.51 6.90 38.31
C ALA A 292 -50.93 7.67 39.57
N VAL A 293 -51.22 8.97 39.45
CA VAL A 293 -52.05 9.71 40.41
C VAL A 293 -52.88 10.73 39.61
N GLY A 294 -54.11 10.35 39.27
CA GLY A 294 -55.04 11.18 38.52
C GLY A 294 -56.42 10.53 38.43
N ALA A 295 -57.22 10.76 39.47
CA ALA A 295 -58.68 10.67 39.56
C ALA A 295 -59.36 9.40 38.99
N ALA A 296 -59.76 8.51 39.90
CA ALA A 296 -60.90 7.63 39.67
C ALA A 296 -62.18 8.49 39.61
N GLU A 297 -62.68 8.78 38.41
CA GLU A 297 -64.08 9.17 38.23
C GLU A 297 -64.93 7.91 38.44
N THR A 298 -65.67 7.88 39.54
CA THR A 298 -66.78 6.95 39.74
C THR A 298 -67.84 7.20 38.66
N PRO A 299 -68.26 6.18 37.91
CA PRO A 299 -69.38 6.32 36.98
C PRO A 299 -70.66 6.65 37.78
N ASP A 300 -71.26 7.79 37.44
CA ASP A 300 -72.55 8.23 37.95
C ASP A 300 -73.68 7.48 37.23
N PHE A 301 -74.25 6.49 37.91
CA PHE A 301 -75.36 5.66 37.40
C PHE A 301 -76.74 6.29 37.65
N ALA A 302 -76.83 7.53 38.16
CA ALA A 302 -78.10 8.19 38.44
C ALA A 302 -78.90 8.62 37.19
N ARG A 303 -78.45 8.27 35.98
CA ARG A 303 -79.09 8.66 34.71
C ARG A 303 -79.90 7.58 34.00
N LEU A 304 -80.09 6.39 34.60
CA LEU A 304 -80.81 5.29 33.95
C LEU A 304 -82.27 5.07 34.42
N GLU A 305 -82.80 5.91 35.30
CA GLU A 305 -84.18 5.78 35.78
C GLU A 305 -84.92 7.12 35.73
N THR A 306 -85.32 7.55 34.54
CA THR A 306 -86.51 8.39 34.30
C THR A 306 -86.61 8.66 32.81
N GLU A 307 -87.46 7.93 32.08
CA GLU A 307 -88.72 8.50 31.61
C GLU A 307 -89.60 7.42 30.95
N PRO A 308 -90.93 7.57 31.04
CA PRO A 308 -91.95 6.59 30.64
C PRO A 308 -92.21 6.50 29.12
#